data_AF-A0A416KLJ4-F1
#
_entry.id   AF-A0A416KLJ4-F1
#
_cell.length_a   1.000
_cell.length_b   1.000
_cell.length_c   1.000
_cell.angle_alpha   90.00
_cell.angle_beta   90.00
_cell.angle_gamma   90.00
#
_symmetry.space_group_name_H-M   'P 1'
#
loop_
_entity.id
_entity.type
_entity.pdbx_description
1 polymer ?
#
loop_
_entity_poly.entity_id
_entity_poly.type
_entity_poly.pdbx_seq_one_letter_code
_entity_poly.pdbx_strand_id
1 'polypeptide(L)'
;MAEKARQSEALTKIGKMFEQKRKSLGKQYKSREQFIYNRSDELFGSEDWISLRHLCNIEHGKNWISIEKLIMLADALEENPVDLFAEIVKIYRSSKN
;
A
#
# COMPACT_ATOMS: atom_id res chain seq x y z
N MET A 1 3.45 -23.09 -12.40
CA MET A 1 3.31 -21.82 -13.15
C MET A 1 2.00 -21.10 -12.84
N ALA A 2 0.86 -21.79 -12.78
CA ALA A 2 -0.44 -21.19 -12.42
C ALA A 2 -0.46 -20.49 -11.04
N GLU A 3 0.19 -21.05 -10.03
CA GLU A 3 0.17 -20.47 -8.66
C GLU A 3 0.99 -19.17 -8.53
N LYS A 4 2.12 -19.06 -9.24
CA LYS A 4 2.88 -17.80 -9.36
C LYS A 4 2.08 -16.71 -10.08
N ALA A 5 1.34 -17.09 -11.13
CA ALA A 5 0.48 -16.15 -11.85
C ALA A 5 -0.70 -15.65 -10.98
N ARG A 6 -1.33 -16.53 -10.20
CA ARG A 6 -2.43 -16.15 -9.28
C ARG A 6 -1.96 -15.29 -8.12
N GLN A 7 -0.80 -15.59 -7.52
CA GLN A 7 -0.21 -14.71 -6.50
C GLN A 7 0.09 -13.32 -7.08
N SER A 8 0.57 -13.25 -8.32
CA SER A 8 0.81 -11.98 -9.00
C SER A 8 -0.49 -11.19 -9.24
N GLU A 9 -1.60 -11.86 -9.53
CA GLU A 9 -2.90 -11.19 -9.68
C GLU A 9 -3.42 -10.61 -8.36
N ALA A 10 -3.37 -11.39 -7.27
CA ALA A 10 -3.78 -10.92 -5.94
C ALA A 10 -2.94 -9.70 -5.51
N LEU A 11 -1.62 -9.79 -5.65
CA LEU A 11 -0.70 -8.70 -5.35
C LEU A 11 -0.99 -7.46 -6.19
N THR A 12 -1.29 -7.62 -7.48
CA THR A 12 -1.64 -6.49 -8.35
C THR A 12 -2.94 -5.81 -7.89
N LYS A 13 -3.95 -6.58 -7.48
CA LYS A 13 -5.22 -6.03 -6.95
C LYS A 13 -5.00 -5.29 -5.63
N ILE A 14 -4.21 -5.86 -4.72
CA ILE A 14 -3.84 -5.23 -3.45
C ILE A 14 -3.06 -3.92 -3.71
N GLY A 15 -2.08 -3.95 -4.62
CA GLY A 15 -1.30 -2.78 -4.99
C GLY A 15 -2.16 -1.63 -5.54
N LYS A 16 -3.11 -1.95 -6.43
CA LYS A 16 -4.09 -0.98 -6.95
C LYS A 16 -4.99 -0.41 -5.85
N MET A 17 -5.39 -1.22 -4.88
CA MET A 17 -6.18 -0.76 -3.74
C MET A 17 -5.40 0.29 -2.92
N PHE A 18 -4.10 0.05 -2.63
CA PHE A 18 -3.27 1.05 -1.95
C PHE A 18 -3.13 2.34 -2.76
N GLU A 19 -2.89 2.23 -4.07
CA GLU A 19 -2.80 3.39 -4.95
C GLU A 19 -4.11 4.21 -4.95
N GLN A 20 -5.26 3.55 -4.96
CA GLN A 20 -6.57 4.19 -4.92
C GLN A 20 -6.80 4.93 -3.61
N LYS A 21 -6.53 4.29 -2.46
CA LYS A 21 -6.64 4.90 -1.13
C LYS A 21 -5.74 6.14 -1.01
N ARG A 22 -4.50 6.05 -1.47
CA ARG A 22 -3.58 7.20 -1.50
C ARG A 22 -4.16 8.35 -2.34
N LYS A 23 -4.68 8.06 -3.53
CA LYS A 23 -5.26 9.08 -4.41
C LYS A 23 -6.57 9.67 -3.87
N SER A 24 -7.32 8.94 -3.04
CA SER A 24 -8.55 9.44 -2.43
C SER A 24 -8.33 10.40 -1.26
N LEU A 25 -7.14 10.39 -0.64
CA LEU A 25 -6.79 11.34 0.42
C LEU A 25 -6.79 12.81 -0.05
N GLY A 26 -6.50 13.05 -1.32
CA GLY A 26 -6.48 14.41 -1.86
C GLY A 26 -5.59 14.59 -3.08
N LYS A 27 -5.73 15.75 -3.73
CA LYS A 27 -4.94 16.09 -4.93
C LYS A 27 -3.43 16.13 -4.63
N GLN A 28 -3.06 16.56 -3.42
CA GLN A 28 -1.69 16.67 -2.94
C GLN A 28 -0.98 15.32 -2.73
N TYR A 29 -1.73 14.21 -2.66
CA TYR A 29 -1.18 12.87 -2.47
C TYR A 29 -1.21 12.02 -3.76
N LYS A 30 -1.55 12.61 -4.91
CA LYS A 30 -1.66 11.88 -6.19
C LYS A 30 -0.34 11.34 -6.72
N SER A 31 0.78 12.01 -6.47
CA SER A 31 2.12 11.50 -6.72
C SER A 31 2.61 10.70 -5.50
N ARG A 32 3.41 9.67 -5.75
CA ARG A 32 4.03 8.87 -4.67
C ARG A 32 5.06 9.70 -3.91
N GLU A 33 5.83 10.51 -4.63
CA GLU A 33 6.83 11.42 -4.09
C GLU A 33 6.19 12.44 -3.16
N GLN A 34 5.12 13.10 -3.61
CA GLN A 34 4.38 14.07 -2.79
C GLN A 34 3.75 13.40 -1.58
N PHE A 35 3.18 12.19 -1.75
CA PHE A 35 2.63 11.44 -0.63
C PHE A 35 3.68 11.11 0.44
N ILE A 36 4.84 10.59 0.03
CA ILE A 36 5.91 10.26 0.96
C ILE A 36 6.40 11.50 1.70
N TYR A 37 6.66 12.59 0.96
CA TYR A 37 7.17 13.84 1.51
C TYR A 37 6.17 14.47 2.50
N ASN A 38 4.90 14.61 2.10
CA ASN A 38 3.90 15.23 2.95
C ASN A 38 3.64 14.39 4.21
N ARG A 39 3.54 13.06 4.09
CA ARG A 39 3.32 12.20 5.26
C ARG A 39 4.52 12.12 6.18
N SER A 40 5.73 12.24 5.65
CA SER A 40 6.94 12.35 6.46
C SER A 40 6.83 13.53 7.42
N ASP A 41 6.46 14.71 6.92
CA ASP A 41 6.30 15.92 7.71
C ASP A 41 5.09 15.86 8.66
N GLU A 42 3.95 15.37 8.17
CA GLU A 42 2.68 15.35 8.90
C GLU A 42 2.65 14.31 10.04
N LEU A 43 3.26 13.14 9.85
CA LEU A 43 3.04 11.97 10.73
C LEU A 43 4.32 11.32 11.25
N PHE A 44 5.47 11.49 10.59
CA PHE A 44 6.70 10.76 10.90
C PHE A 44 7.87 11.66 11.31
N GLY A 45 7.59 12.87 11.82
CA GLY A 45 8.62 13.76 12.35
C GLY A 45 9.68 14.17 11.32
N SER A 46 9.29 14.27 10.04
CA SER A 46 10.16 14.56 8.90
C SER A 46 11.25 13.49 8.66
N GLU A 47 11.04 12.25 9.15
CA GLU A 47 11.92 11.12 8.88
C GLU A 47 11.50 10.32 7.63
N ASP A 48 12.47 9.62 7.05
CA ASP A 48 12.26 8.69 5.95
C ASP A 48 11.52 7.42 6.42
N TRP A 49 10.21 7.37 6.18
CA TRP A 49 9.37 6.25 6.62
C TRP A 49 9.22 5.14 5.56
N ILE A 50 9.25 5.52 4.27
CA ILE A 50 9.21 4.59 3.13
C ILE A 50 9.93 5.20 1.92
N SER A 51 10.68 4.38 1.17
CA SER A 51 11.28 4.85 -0.08
C SER A 51 10.29 4.81 -1.24
N LEU A 52 10.47 5.73 -2.20
CA LEU A 52 9.69 5.77 -3.44
C LEU A 52 9.67 4.43 -4.17
N ARG A 53 10.83 3.76 -4.27
CA ARG A 53 10.97 2.45 -4.90
C ARG A 53 10.11 1.41 -4.18
N HIS A 54 10.12 1.40 -2.84
CA HIS A 54 9.36 0.43 -2.07
C HIS A 54 7.86 0.63 -2.25
N LEU A 55 7.36 1.87 -2.11
CA LEU A 55 5.95 2.18 -2.34
C LEU A 55 5.53 1.84 -3.78
N CYS A 56 6.36 2.18 -4.77
CA CYS A 56 6.12 1.82 -6.16
C CYS A 56 6.02 0.31 -6.38
N ASN A 57 6.89 -0.49 -5.76
CA ASN A 57 6.85 -1.95 -5.88
C ASN A 57 5.60 -2.54 -5.20
N ILE A 58 5.16 -1.99 -4.06
CA ILE A 58 3.94 -2.42 -3.39
C ILE A 58 2.71 -2.09 -4.24
N GLU A 59 2.57 -0.85 -4.71
CA GLU A 59 1.42 -0.43 -5.52
C GLU A 59 1.34 -1.14 -6.88
N HIS A 60 2.47 -1.58 -7.43
CA HIS A 60 2.48 -2.43 -8.64
C HIS A 60 2.37 -3.93 -8.35
N GLY A 61 2.20 -4.35 -7.09
CA GLY A 61 2.08 -5.77 -6.73
C GLY A 61 3.34 -6.59 -6.98
N LYS A 62 4.53 -5.98 -6.99
CA LYS A 62 5.81 -6.68 -7.15
C LYS A 62 6.29 -7.32 -5.85
N ASN A 63 5.97 -6.70 -4.71
CA ASN A 63 6.43 -7.10 -3.39
C ASN A 63 5.26 -7.25 -2.42
N TRP A 64 5.35 -8.23 -1.52
CA TRP A 64 4.54 -8.25 -0.30
C TRP A 64 5.01 -7.15 0.65
N ILE A 65 4.05 -6.51 1.31
CA ILE A 65 4.31 -5.58 2.39
C ILE A 65 4.61 -6.36 3.68
N SER A 66 5.62 -5.94 4.44
CA SER A 66 5.85 -6.47 5.78
C SER A 66 4.80 -5.92 6.75
N ILE A 67 4.59 -6.57 7.91
CA ILE A 67 3.63 -6.10 8.91
C ILE A 67 3.99 -4.70 9.43
N GLU A 68 5.27 -4.45 9.70
CA GLU A 68 5.74 -3.12 10.12
C GLU A 68 5.38 -2.04 9.09
N LYS A 69 5.68 -2.29 7.80
CA LYS A 69 5.37 -1.33 6.74
C LYS A 69 3.87 -1.21 6.47
N LEU A 70 3.09 -2.25 6.74
CA LEU A 70 1.64 -2.18 6.67
C LEU A 70 1.08 -1.22 7.72
N ILE A 71 1.57 -1.29 8.96
CA ILE A 71 1.15 -0.39 10.04
C ILE A 71 1.48 1.05 9.66
N MET A 72 2.74 1.32 9.26
CA MET A 72 3.14 2.67 8.83
C MET A 72 2.34 3.16 7.62
N LEU A 73 2.05 2.29 6.65
CA LEU A 73 1.25 2.66 5.48
C LEU A 73 -0.21 2.91 5.86
N ALA A 74 -0.77 2.18 6.82
CA ALA A 74 -2.11 2.42 7.32
C ALA A 74 -2.21 3.80 7.98
N ASP A 75 -1.25 4.15 8.84
CA ASP A 75 -1.17 5.47 9.46
C ASP A 75 -1.09 6.57 8.39
N ALA A 76 -0.22 6.39 7.39
CA ALA A 76 -0.09 7.32 6.26
C ALA A 76 -1.35 7.40 5.37
N LEU A 77 -2.16 6.35 5.34
CA LEU A 77 -3.44 6.30 4.64
C LEU A 77 -4.61 6.80 5.49
N GLU A 78 -4.38 7.22 6.74
CA GLU A 78 -5.42 7.57 7.73
C GLU A 78 -6.44 6.43 7.93
N GLU A 79 -5.96 5.18 7.89
CA GLU A 79 -6.79 4.00 8.06
C GLU A 79 -6.35 3.15 9.26
N ASN A 80 -7.28 2.41 9.84
CA ASN A 80 -6.95 1.43 10.86
C ASN A 80 -6.17 0.26 10.21
N PRO A 81 -5.02 -0.17 10.77
CA PRO A 81 -4.21 -1.24 10.18
C PRO A 81 -4.93 -2.60 10.15
N VAL A 82 -5.85 -2.87 11.08
CA VAL A 82 -6.64 -4.10 11.11
C VAL A 82 -7.64 -4.14 9.96
N ASP A 83 -8.31 -3.02 9.69
CA ASP A 83 -9.27 -2.91 8.58
C ASP A 83 -8.55 -3.01 7.23
N LEU A 84 -7.42 -2.33 7.09
CA LEU A 84 -6.59 -2.42 5.89
C LEU A 84 -6.09 -3.86 5.66
N PHE A 85 -5.68 -4.56 6.72
CA PHE A 85 -5.30 -5.97 6.63
C PHE A 85 -6.49 -6.87 6.26
N ALA A 86 -7.66 -6.63 6.82
CA ALA A 86 -8.87 -7.38 6.48
C ALA A 86 -9.22 -7.25 4.99
N GLU A 87 -9.05 -6.07 4.41
CA GLU A 87 -9.24 -5.83 2.97
C GLU A 87 -8.22 -6.61 2.11
N ILE A 88 -6.94 -6.62 2.53
CA ILE A 88 -5.90 -7.45 1.89
C ILE A 88 -6.29 -8.93 1.90
N VAL A 89 -6.72 -9.44 3.05
CA VAL A 89 -7.14 -10.85 3.20
C VAL A 89 -8.35 -11.15 2.31
N LYS A 90 -9.32 -10.25 2.24
CA LYS A 90 -10.49 -10.38 1.36
C LYS A 90 -10.08 -10.48 -0.10
N ILE A 91 -9.23 -9.56 -0.60
CA ILE A 91 -8.74 -9.58 -1.98
C ILE A 91 -7.96 -10.88 -2.26
N TYR A 92 -7.07 -11.27 -1.35
CA TYR A 92 -6.25 -12.47 -1.50
C TYR A 92 -7.09 -13.75 -1.60
N ARG A 93 -8.11 -13.90 -0.75
CA ARG A 93 -9.02 -15.05 -0.79
C ARG A 93 -9.88 -15.07 -2.04
N SER A 94 -10.39 -13.92 -2.47
CA SER A 94 -11.18 -13.81 -3.71
C SER A 94 -10.37 -14.08 -4.98
N SER A 95 -9.05 -13.89 -4.94
CA SER A 95 -8.14 -14.24 -6.05
C SER A 95 -7.69 -15.70 -6.06
N LYS A 96 -7.99 -16.48 -5.00
CA LYS A 96 -7.72 -17.92 -4.95
C LYS A 96 -8.86 -18.77 -5.53
N ASN A 97 -10.08 -18.25 -5.44
CA ASN A 97 -11.30 -18.84 -6.02
C ASN A 97 -11.41 -18.49 -7.50
#